data_AF-A0A962NXW4-F1
#
_entry.id   AF-A0A962NXW4-F1
#
_cell.length_a   1.000
_cell.length_b   1.000
_cell.length_c   1.000
_cell.angle_alpha   90.00
_cell.angle_beta   90.00
_cell.angle_gamma   90.00
#
_symmetry.space_group_name_H-M   'P 1'
#
loop_
_entity.id
_entity.type
_entity.pdbx_description
1 polymer ?
#
loop_
_entity_poly.entity_id
_entity_poly.type
_entity_poly.pdbx_seq_one_letter_code
_entity_poly.pdbx_strand_id
1 'polypeptide(L)' 'MEKHTPHYDLAAIQALIAQKGILVFTRTARLGFSDMGLSEAEALQVLLSLRKTMLYKSMTTHADHRV' A
#
# COMPACT_ATOMS: atom_id res chain seq x y z
N MET A 1 16.66 -1.81 -7.73
CA MET A 1 17.34 -2.57 -6.65
C MET A 1 16.28 -3.08 -5.69
N GLU A 2 16.40 -4.30 -5.18
CA GLU A 2 15.34 -4.96 -4.38
C GLU A 2 15.86 -5.49 -3.04
N LYS A 3 15.01 -5.43 -2.00
CA LYS A 3 15.28 -5.99 -0.66
C LYS A 3 14.04 -6.67 -0.09
N HIS A 4 14.24 -7.66 0.78
CA HIS A 4 13.17 -8.38 1.50
C HIS A 4 12.88 -7.83 2.91
N THR A 5 13.28 -6.58 3.16
CA THR A 5 12.99 -5.84 4.40
C THR A 5 12.19 -4.59 4.04
N PRO A 6 11.09 -4.28 4.73
CA PRO A 6 10.27 -3.14 4.35
C PRO A 6 11.03 -1.84 4.62
N HIS A 7 10.82 -0.82 3.78
CA HIS A 7 11.43 0.50 4.02
C HIS A 7 10.74 1.28 5.14
N TYR A 8 9.42 1.10 5.29
CA TYR A 8 8.59 1.74 6.31
C TYR A 8 7.92 0.67 7.19
N ASP A 9 7.64 1.04 8.43
CA ASP A 9 6.88 0.17 9.33
C ASP A 9 5.41 0.06 8.90
N LEU A 10 4.89 -1.17 8.94
CA LEU A 10 3.54 -1.46 8.49
C LEU A 10 2.47 -0.77 9.36
N ALA A 11 2.69 -0.67 10.68
CA ALA A 11 1.71 -0.04 11.57
C ALA A 11 1.62 1.46 11.30
N ALA A 12 2.75 2.12 11.01
CA ALA A 12 2.77 3.53 10.60
C ALA A 12 2.00 3.76 9.28
N ILE A 13 2.17 2.88 8.30
CA ILE A 13 1.39 2.92 7.05
C ILE A 13 -0.10 2.75 7.32
N GLN A 14 -0.49 1.76 8.14
CA GLN A 14 -1.88 1.50 8.47
C GLN A 14 -2.54 2.67 9.22
N ALA A 15 -1.82 3.33 10.14
CA ALA A 15 -2.30 4.52 10.82
C ALA A 15 -2.58 5.67 9.84
N LEU A 16 -1.69 5.89 8.86
CA LEU A 16 -1.88 6.90 7.82
C LEU A 16 -3.10 6.59 6.93
N ILE A 17 -3.28 5.32 6.54
CA ILE A 17 -4.43 4.87 5.75
C ILE A 17 -5.72 5.04 6.55
N ALA A 18 -5.75 4.66 7.83
CA ALA A 18 -6.92 4.83 8.69
C ALA A 18 -7.32 6.31 8.85
N GLN A 19 -6.33 7.21 8.92
CA GLN A 19 -6.59 8.65 9.05
C GLN A 19 -7.10 9.29 7.75
N LYS A 20 -6.52 8.92 6.61
CA LYS A 20 -6.71 9.63 5.33
C LYS A 20 -7.60 8.89 4.32
N GLY A 21 -7.94 7.63 4.60
CA GLY A 21 -8.75 6.79 3.72
C GLY A 21 -8.08 6.53 2.36
N ILE A 22 -8.90 6.21 1.37
CA ILE A 22 -8.45 5.82 0.02
C ILE A 22 -7.78 6.96 -0.78
N LEU A 23 -7.90 8.21 -0.35
CA LEU A 23 -7.35 9.37 -1.08
C LEU A 23 -5.82 9.46 -1.03
N VAL A 24 -5.15 8.67 -0.18
CA VAL A 24 -3.68 8.57 -0.18
C VAL A 24 -3.14 7.79 -1.39
N PHE A 25 -4.00 7.07 -2.10
CA PHE A 25 -3.63 6.27 -3.26
C PHE A 25 -3.81 7.07 -4.55
N THR A 26 -3.00 6.74 -5.57
CA THR A 26 -3.14 7.31 -6.90
C THR A 26 -4.52 6.99 -7.49
N ARG A 27 -4.98 7.81 -8.44
CA ARG A 27 -6.25 7.55 -9.15
C ARG A 27 -6.27 6.17 -9.79
N THR A 28 -5.16 5.73 -10.39
CA THR A 28 -5.06 4.42 -11.03
C THR A 28 -5.18 3.26 -10.03
N ALA A 29 -4.59 3.37 -8.84
CA ALA A 29 -4.75 2.35 -7.80
C ALA A 29 -6.21 2.25 -7.33
N ARG A 30 -6.90 3.39 -7.18
CA ARG A 30 -8.33 3.40 -6.82
C ARG A 30 -9.23 2.78 -7.88
N LEU A 31 -8.95 3.02 -9.16
CA LEU A 31 -9.65 2.33 -10.25
C LEU A 31 -9.41 0.82 -10.17
N GLY A 32 -8.18 0.40 -9.86
CA GLY A 32 -7.87 -1.01 -9.63
C GLY A 32 -8.71 -1.65 -8.51
N PHE A 33 -9.03 -0.93 -7.44
CA PHE A 33 -9.95 -1.43 -6.41
C PHE A 33 -11.34 -1.71 -6.99
N SER A 34 -11.88 -0.77 -7.77
CA SER A 34 -13.17 -0.93 -8.44
C SER A 34 -13.17 -2.06 -9.48
N ASP A 35 -12.09 -2.20 -10.25
CA ASP A 35 -11.93 -3.28 -11.23
C ASP A 35 -11.88 -4.67 -10.57
N MET A 36 -11.39 -4.74 -9.32
CA MET A 36 -11.45 -5.93 -8.47
C MET A 36 -12.82 -6.14 -7.81
N GLY A 37 -13.80 -5.27 -8.05
CA GLY A 37 -15.13 -5.34 -7.45
C GLY A 37 -15.17 -4.93 -5.98
N LEU A 38 -14.14 -4.24 -5.48
CA LEU A 38 -14.07 -3.80 -4.09
C LEU A 38 -14.73 -2.42 -3.94
N SER A 39 -15.58 -2.29 -2.93
CA SER A 39 -15.94 -0.98 -2.39
C SER A 39 -14.74 -0.34 -1.69
N GLU A 40 -14.80 0.98 -1.47
CA GLU A 40 -13.75 1.69 -0.73
C GLU A 40 -13.54 1.14 0.68
N ALA A 41 -14.63 0.74 1.35
CA ALA A 41 -14.59 0.15 2.69
C ALA A 41 -13.89 -1.22 2.68
N GLU A 42 -14.19 -2.07 1.72
CA GLU A 42 -13.54 -3.39 1.57
C GLU A 42 -12.06 -3.23 1.23
N ALA A 43 -11.70 -2.29 0.35
CA ALA A 43 -10.30 -1.99 0.04
C ALA A 43 -9.53 -1.53 1.30
N LEU A 44 -10.12 -0.64 2.11
CA LEU A 44 -9.54 -0.23 3.38
C LEU A 44 -9.40 -1.39 4.36
N GLN A 45 -10.40 -2.26 4.46
CA GLN A 45 -10.33 -3.44 5.32
C GLN A 45 -9.18 -4.36 4.92
N VAL A 46 -8.99 -4.61 3.62
CA VAL A 46 -7.85 -5.41 3.11
C VAL A 46 -6.54 -4.76 3.52
N LEU A 47 -6.36 -3.47 3.26
CA LEU A 47 -5.14 -2.72 3.58
C LEU A 47 -4.82 -2.71 5.08
N LEU A 48 -5.84 -2.54 5.92
CA LEU A 48 -5.71 -2.56 7.38
C LEU A 48 -5.52 -3.98 7.95
N SER A 49 -5.79 -5.02 7.17
CA SER A 49 -5.57 -6.43 7.56
C SER A 49 -4.20 -7.00 7.16
N LEU A 50 -3.39 -6.23 6.43
CA LEU A 50 -2.05 -6.66 6.02
C LEU A 50 -1.20 -7.07 7.22
N ARG A 51 -0.41 -8.14 7.04
CA ARG A 51 0.53 -8.67 8.04
C ARG A 51 1.96 -8.50 7.56
N LYS A 52 2.92 -8.37 8.48
CA LYS A 52 4.35 -8.24 8.15
C LYS A 52 4.87 -9.39 7.27
N THR A 53 4.31 -10.59 7.42
CA THR A 53 4.63 -11.78 6.61
C THR A 53 4.14 -11.71 5.16
N MET A 54 3.29 -10.76 4.81
CA MET A 54 2.79 -10.54 3.45
C MET A 54 3.70 -9.61 2.63
N LEU A 55 4.81 -9.13 3.20
CA LEU A 55 5.78 -8.36 2.45
C LEU A 55 6.38 -9.21 1.33
N TYR A 56 6.16 -8.81 0.09
CA TYR A 56 6.82 -9.41 -1.06
C TYR A 56 8.26 -8.89 -1.20
N LYS A 57 8.41 -7.57 -1.39
CA LYS A 57 9.69 -6.86 -1.48
C LYS A 57 9.53 -5.36 -1.31
N SER A 58 10.64 -4.67 -1.09
CA SER A 58 10.78 -3.22 -1.22
C SER A 58 11.80 -2.95 -2.33
N MET A 59 11.50 -1.97 -3.18
CA MET A 59 12.20 -1.77 -4.44
C MET A 59 12.32 -0.29 -4.78
N THR A 60 13.45 0.08 -5.38
CA THR A 60 13.70 1.40 -5.97
C THR A 60 13.92 1.28 -7.48
N THR A 61 13.79 2.40 -8.20
CA THR A 61 13.96 2.44 -9.66
C THR A 61 15.30 3.08 -10.06
N HIS A 62 15.69 2.97 -11.33
CA HIS A 62 16.86 3.71 -11.83
C HIS A 62 16.57 5.21 -11.96
N ALA A 63 15.33 5.57 -12.32
CA ALA A 63 14.92 6.97 -12.47
C ALA A 63 14.96 7.72 -11.14
N ASP A 64 14.61 7.03 -10.05
CA ASP A 64 14.80 7.52 -8.69
C ASP A 64 15.18 6.37 -7.76
N HIS A 65 16.41 6.43 -7.23
CA HIS A 65 16.97 5.43 -6.33
C HIS A 65 16.76 5.78 -4.85
N ARG A 66 16.16 6.93 -4.55
CA ARG A 66 15.89 7.41 -3.18
C ARG A 66 14.51 7.02 -2.68
N VAL A 67 13.61 6.56 -3.58
CA VAL A 67 12.25 6.10 -3.30
C VAL A 67 11.97 4.74 -3.93
#